data_AF-A0A925BZ72-F1
#
_entry.id   AF-A0A925BZ72-F1
#
_cell.length_a   1.000
_cell.length_b   1.000
_cell.length_c   1.000
_cell.angle_alpha   90.00
_cell.angle_beta   90.00
_cell.angle_gamma   90.00
#
_symmetry.space_group_name_H-M   'P 1'
#
loop_
_entity.id
_entity.type
_entity.pdbx_description
1 polymer ?
#
loop_
_entity_poly.entity_id
_entity_poly.type
_entity_poly.pdbx_seq_one_letter_code
_entity_poly.pdbx_strand_id
1 'polypeptide(L)'
;MKKIVVFAVALLATTIVSAQSERYLKAMQDNVSTLDVIRTAQGWTEVGNNFQRIADAEKTQWLPYYYAALSNVMTGYFQMPANQSPDPAKTDPLADKAEEALNKAEALSKDNSEIFLLRKMIATLRLTADPMNRWQTYGPQAAEALQKAKTLNPENPRVYMIEGQDKLYTPEQFGGSKTEAKRLFEEAEKKFGSFKAESAIHPQWGLSQVKYFQSQVQ
;
A
#
# COMPACT_ATOMS: atom_id res chain seq x y z
N MET A 1 -35.00 35.78 -15.77
CA MET A 1 -35.34 34.54 -15.02
C MET A 1 -34.43 33.37 -15.39
N LYS A 2 -34.38 32.89 -16.64
CA LYS A 2 -33.49 31.77 -17.04
C LYS A 2 -32.01 31.96 -16.68
N LYS A 3 -31.45 33.17 -16.89
CA LYS A 3 -30.05 33.48 -16.52
C LYS A 3 -29.78 33.49 -15.00
N ILE A 4 -30.77 33.85 -14.18
CA ILE A 4 -30.68 33.86 -12.71
C ILE A 4 -30.73 32.42 -12.17
N VAL A 5 -31.59 31.57 -12.74
CA VAL A 5 -31.67 30.14 -12.39
C VAL A 5 -30.37 29.42 -12.74
N VAL A 6 -29.78 29.68 -13.91
CA VAL A 6 -28.48 29.08 -14.29
C VAL A 6 -27.36 29.53 -13.34
N PHE A 7 -27.34 30.80 -12.95
CA PHE A 7 -26.33 31.32 -12.02
C PHE A 7 -26.49 30.73 -10.60
N ALA A 8 -27.73 30.59 -10.12
CA ALA A 8 -28.01 29.97 -8.82
C ALA A 8 -27.64 28.47 -8.81
N VAL A 9 -27.95 27.73 -9.88
CA VAL A 9 -27.58 26.32 -10.01
C VAL A 9 -26.06 26.14 -10.09
N ALA A 10 -25.34 27.03 -10.78
CA ALA A 10 -23.89 27.00 -10.81
C ALA A 10 -23.27 27.28 -9.43
N LEU A 11 -23.81 28.22 -8.66
CA LEU A 11 -23.33 28.55 -7.30
C LEU A 11 -23.65 27.43 -6.28
N LEU A 12 -24.79 26.75 -6.43
CA LEU A 12 -25.13 25.56 -5.65
C LEU A 12 -24.22 24.38 -6.01
N ALA A 13 -23.89 24.19 -7.29
CA ALA A 13 -23.00 23.12 -7.71
C ALA A 13 -21.56 23.29 -7.17
N THR A 14 -21.02 24.52 -7.14
CA THR A 14 -19.66 24.76 -6.64
C THR A 14 -19.53 24.54 -5.14
N THR A 15 -20.53 24.94 -4.35
CA THR A 15 -20.54 24.75 -2.90
C THR A 15 -20.66 23.27 -2.51
N ILE A 16 -21.45 22.48 -3.25
CA ILE A 16 -21.57 21.03 -3.02
C ILE A 16 -20.26 20.30 -3.32
N VAL A 17 -19.58 20.62 -4.43
CA VAL A 17 -18.29 19.99 -4.80
C VAL A 17 -17.20 20.29 -3.78
N SER A 18 -17.13 21.55 -3.29
CA SER A 18 -16.15 21.92 -2.26
C SER A 18 -16.38 21.16 -0.95
N ALA A 19 -17.65 21.06 -0.50
CA ALA A 19 -17.99 20.35 0.73
C ALA A 19 -17.77 18.83 0.63
N GLN A 20 -18.02 18.22 -0.54
CA GLN A 20 -17.71 16.81 -0.78
C GLN A 20 -16.20 16.55 -0.69
N SER A 21 -15.38 17.42 -1.29
CA SER A 21 -13.92 17.33 -1.22
C SER A 21 -13.39 17.42 0.22
N GLU A 22 -13.92 18.32 1.05
CA GLU A 22 -13.51 18.44 2.46
C GLU A 22 -13.86 17.20 3.29
N ARG A 23 -15.07 16.65 3.11
CA ARG A 23 -15.51 15.42 3.79
C ARG A 23 -14.64 14.22 3.41
N TYR A 24 -14.34 14.09 2.12
CA TYR A 24 -13.44 13.05 1.61
C TYR A 24 -12.04 13.17 2.25
N LEU A 25 -11.42 14.35 2.18
CA LEU A 25 -10.09 14.58 2.74
C LEU A 25 -10.05 14.28 4.23
N LYS A 26 -11.06 14.73 4.98
CA LYS A 26 -11.15 14.48 6.42
C LYS A 26 -11.28 12.98 6.73
N ALA A 27 -12.21 12.29 6.06
CA ALA A 27 -12.41 10.86 6.26
C ALA A 27 -11.15 10.04 5.91
N MET A 28 -10.45 10.41 4.84
CA MET A 28 -9.18 9.80 4.47
C MET A 28 -8.09 10.05 5.51
N GLN A 29 -7.89 11.31 5.92
CA GLN A 29 -6.84 11.68 6.87
C GLN A 29 -7.01 10.99 8.22
N ASP A 30 -8.26 10.90 8.70
CA ASP A 30 -8.56 10.22 9.96
C ASP A 30 -8.13 8.74 9.91
N ASN A 31 -8.36 8.04 8.80
CA ASN A 31 -7.93 6.65 8.65
C ASN A 31 -6.42 6.50 8.38
N VAL A 32 -5.84 7.32 7.48
CA VAL A 32 -4.42 7.26 7.10
C VAL A 32 -3.51 7.47 8.32
N SER A 33 -3.89 8.38 9.22
CA SER A 33 -3.11 8.67 10.44
C SER A 33 -2.99 7.47 11.40
N THR A 34 -3.85 6.46 11.28
CA THR A 34 -3.83 5.28 12.14
C THR A 34 -2.88 4.18 11.64
N LEU A 35 -2.52 4.20 10.36
CA LEU A 35 -1.87 3.06 9.70
C LEU A 35 -0.54 2.66 10.36
N ASP A 36 0.25 3.64 10.79
CA ASP A 36 1.56 3.39 11.41
C ASP A 36 1.47 2.85 12.85
N VAL A 37 0.29 2.84 13.48
CA VAL A 37 0.10 2.34 14.86
C VAL A 37 -0.69 1.03 14.93
N ILE A 38 -1.24 0.53 13.81
CA ILE A 38 -1.94 -0.76 13.79
C ILE A 38 -0.94 -1.91 13.99
N ARG A 39 -1.25 -2.82 14.92
CA ARG A 39 -0.41 -3.97 15.27
C ARG A 39 -1.16 -5.31 15.27
N THR A 40 -2.38 -5.34 14.73
CA THR A 40 -3.21 -6.55 14.72
C THR A 40 -3.90 -6.73 13.37
N ALA A 41 -4.16 -7.99 12.99
CA ALA A 41 -4.92 -8.30 11.79
C ALA A 41 -6.33 -7.71 11.83
N GLN A 42 -6.97 -7.69 13.00
CA GLN A 42 -8.30 -7.10 13.17
C GLN A 42 -8.28 -5.60 12.91
N GLY A 43 -7.29 -4.86 13.43
CA GLY A 43 -7.17 -3.42 13.17
C GLY A 43 -6.97 -3.11 11.69
N TRP A 44 -6.17 -3.91 10.98
CA TRP A 44 -6.01 -3.80 9.52
C TRP A 44 -7.31 -4.12 8.77
N THR A 45 -8.08 -5.11 9.24
CA THR A 45 -9.38 -5.43 8.66
C THR A 45 -10.37 -4.28 8.83
N GLU A 46 -10.44 -3.69 10.03
CA GLU A 46 -11.34 -2.58 10.34
C GLU A 46 -11.03 -1.33 9.51
N VAL A 47 -9.75 -0.92 9.44
CA VAL A 47 -9.36 0.24 8.64
C VAL A 47 -9.55 -0.03 7.14
N GLY A 48 -9.29 -1.26 6.67
CA GLY A 48 -9.53 -1.66 5.28
C GLY A 48 -11.01 -1.53 4.90
N ASN A 49 -11.92 -1.92 5.78
CA ASN A 49 -13.36 -1.74 5.58
C ASN A 49 -13.76 -0.26 5.51
N ASN A 50 -13.11 0.61 6.31
CA ASN A 50 -13.33 2.06 6.22
C ASN A 50 -12.90 2.60 4.84
N PHE A 51 -11.71 2.25 4.38
CA PHE A 51 -11.22 2.66 3.07
C PHE A 51 -12.10 2.14 1.93
N GLN A 52 -12.59 0.89 2.01
CA GLN A 52 -13.51 0.36 1.02
C GLN A 52 -14.81 1.17 0.95
N ARG A 53 -15.41 1.53 2.10
CA ARG A 53 -16.60 2.39 2.13
C ARG A 53 -16.34 3.76 1.51
N ILE A 54 -15.17 4.35 1.77
CA ILE A 54 -14.78 5.63 1.15
C ILE A 54 -14.63 5.43 -0.37
N ALA A 55 -14.01 4.33 -0.81
CA ALA A 55 -13.80 4.03 -2.23
C ALA A 55 -15.13 3.84 -2.99
N ASP A 56 -16.11 3.20 -2.35
CA ASP A 56 -17.45 2.99 -2.91
C ASP A 56 -18.23 4.31 -3.07
N ALA A 57 -17.99 5.28 -2.19
CA ALA A 57 -18.58 6.62 -2.27
C ALA A 57 -17.82 7.54 -3.26
N GLU A 58 -16.49 7.49 -3.26
CA GLU A 58 -15.59 8.41 -3.97
C GLU A 58 -14.88 7.70 -5.13
N LYS A 59 -15.68 7.14 -6.06
CA LYS A 59 -15.22 6.19 -7.10
C LYS A 59 -14.17 6.73 -8.08
N THR A 60 -13.97 8.03 -8.14
CA THR A 60 -12.95 8.67 -9.00
C THR A 60 -11.62 8.88 -8.28
N GLN A 61 -11.53 8.55 -7.00
CA GLN A 61 -10.33 8.72 -6.18
C GLN A 61 -9.59 7.39 -6.07
N TRP A 62 -8.32 7.36 -6.44
CA TRP A 62 -7.53 6.12 -6.41
C TRP A 62 -7.03 5.76 -5.01
N LEU A 63 -6.78 6.74 -4.14
CA LEU A 63 -6.20 6.55 -2.81
C LEU A 63 -7.03 5.62 -1.89
N PRO A 64 -8.37 5.74 -1.79
CA PRO A 64 -9.17 4.81 -0.99
C PRO A 64 -9.00 3.36 -1.43
N TYR A 65 -8.99 3.11 -2.75
CA TYR A 65 -8.75 1.78 -3.30
C TYR A 65 -7.34 1.27 -2.98
N TYR A 66 -6.33 2.13 -3.10
CA TYR A 66 -4.95 1.80 -2.72
C TYR A 66 -4.85 1.40 -1.25
N TYR A 67 -5.45 2.17 -0.33
CA TYR A 67 -5.37 1.86 1.09
C TYR A 67 -6.23 0.67 1.51
N ALA A 68 -7.35 0.42 0.83
CA ALA A 68 -8.11 -0.81 1.00
C ALA A 68 -7.26 -2.02 0.59
N ALA A 69 -6.52 -1.92 -0.53
CA ALA A 69 -5.61 -2.96 -0.96
C ALA A 69 -4.45 -3.18 0.03
N LEU A 70 -3.81 -2.10 0.49
CA LEU A 70 -2.74 -2.16 1.50
C LEU A 70 -3.25 -2.84 2.76
N SER A 71 -4.43 -2.46 3.23
CA SER A 71 -5.01 -3.01 4.45
C SER A 71 -5.27 -4.51 4.35
N ASN A 72 -5.78 -5.00 3.21
CA ASN A 72 -5.95 -6.43 2.99
C ASN A 72 -4.61 -7.19 2.98
N VAL A 73 -3.59 -6.64 2.32
CA VAL A 73 -2.24 -7.22 2.33
C VAL A 73 -1.69 -7.31 3.77
N MET A 74 -1.79 -6.21 4.52
CA MET A 74 -1.31 -6.17 5.89
C MET A 74 -2.11 -7.09 6.81
N THR A 75 -3.43 -7.19 6.65
CA THR A 75 -4.22 -8.24 7.34
C THR A 75 -3.66 -9.62 7.06
N GLY A 76 -3.32 -9.93 5.80
CA GLY A 76 -2.72 -11.20 5.42
C GLY A 76 -1.41 -11.48 6.17
N TYR A 77 -0.50 -10.51 6.18
CA TYR A 77 0.77 -10.64 6.91
C TYR A 77 0.59 -10.79 8.43
N PHE A 78 -0.34 -10.05 9.03
CA PHE A 78 -0.61 -10.16 10.47
C PHE A 78 -1.39 -11.42 10.87
N GLN A 79 -2.02 -12.12 9.92
CA GLN A 79 -2.65 -13.42 10.14
C GLN A 79 -1.70 -14.60 9.92
N MET A 80 -0.56 -14.38 9.26
CA MET A 80 0.40 -15.45 9.02
C MET A 80 1.02 -15.92 10.35
N PRO A 81 1.04 -17.23 10.62
CA PRO A 81 1.63 -17.77 11.83
C PRO A 81 3.16 -17.65 11.76
N ALA A 82 3.79 -17.20 12.85
CA ALA A 82 5.25 -17.08 12.91
C ALA A 82 5.99 -18.44 12.88
N ASN A 83 5.33 -19.49 13.40
CA ASN A 83 5.95 -20.80 13.66
C ASN A 83 5.23 -21.96 12.94
N GLN A 84 4.42 -21.67 11.92
CA GLN A 84 3.68 -22.68 11.16
C GLN A 84 3.67 -22.32 9.68
N SER A 85 3.39 -23.29 8.82
CA SER A 85 3.16 -23.01 7.40
C SER A 85 1.96 -22.07 7.24
N PRO A 86 2.06 -21.05 6.38
CA PRO A 86 0.92 -20.24 5.99
C PRO A 86 -0.22 -21.07 5.42
N ASP A 87 -1.44 -20.57 5.58
CA ASP A 87 -2.65 -21.21 5.06
C ASP A 87 -3.18 -20.38 3.87
N PRO A 88 -3.07 -20.89 2.63
CA PRO A 88 -3.63 -20.23 1.46
C PRO A 88 -5.13 -19.92 1.59
N ALA A 89 -5.91 -20.78 2.28
CA ALA A 89 -7.33 -20.55 2.45
C ALA A 89 -7.66 -19.30 3.29
N LYS A 90 -6.71 -18.82 4.10
CA LYS A 90 -6.84 -17.58 4.88
C LYS A 90 -6.29 -16.35 4.17
N THR A 91 -5.23 -16.54 3.39
CA THR A 91 -4.46 -15.42 2.81
C THR A 91 -4.84 -15.11 1.37
N ASP A 92 -5.24 -16.11 0.56
CA ASP A 92 -5.66 -15.90 -0.83
C ASP A 92 -6.90 -15.02 -0.95
N PRO A 93 -7.97 -15.17 -0.12
CA PRO A 93 -9.12 -14.25 -0.20
C PRO A 93 -8.76 -12.79 0.12
N LEU A 94 -7.72 -12.56 0.92
CA LEU A 94 -7.20 -11.22 1.20
C LEU A 94 -6.39 -10.68 0.02
N ALA A 95 -5.58 -11.53 -0.61
CA ALA A 95 -4.86 -11.18 -1.84
C ALA A 95 -5.84 -10.85 -2.98
N ASP A 96 -6.92 -11.62 -3.13
CA ASP A 96 -7.96 -11.38 -4.14
C ASP A 96 -8.64 -10.02 -3.94
N LYS A 97 -9.04 -9.70 -2.70
CA LYS A 97 -9.61 -8.39 -2.35
C LYS A 97 -8.63 -7.25 -2.58
N ALA A 98 -7.35 -7.46 -2.23
CA ALA A 98 -6.32 -6.47 -2.45
C ALA A 98 -6.11 -6.20 -3.95
N GLU A 99 -6.09 -7.26 -4.76
CA GLU A 99 -5.92 -7.17 -6.21
C GLU A 99 -7.11 -6.48 -6.89
N GLU A 100 -8.35 -6.81 -6.49
CA GLU A 100 -9.54 -6.13 -7.01
C GLU A 100 -9.50 -4.62 -6.73
N ALA A 101 -9.21 -4.24 -5.49
CA ALA A 101 -9.10 -2.83 -5.11
C ALA A 101 -7.93 -2.15 -5.85
N LEU A 102 -6.76 -2.78 -5.90
CA LEU A 102 -5.59 -2.21 -6.56
C LEU A 102 -5.80 -2.01 -8.07
N ASN A 103 -6.50 -2.92 -8.73
CA ASN A 103 -6.84 -2.78 -10.15
C ASN A 103 -7.75 -1.56 -10.41
N LYS A 104 -8.69 -1.26 -9.50
CA LYS A 104 -9.49 -0.02 -9.55
C LYS A 104 -8.62 1.22 -9.32
N ALA A 105 -7.67 1.16 -8.38
CA ALA A 105 -6.72 2.24 -8.14
C ALA A 105 -5.85 2.51 -9.39
N GLU A 106 -5.32 1.47 -10.03
CA GLU A 106 -4.46 1.60 -11.21
C GLU A 106 -5.20 2.16 -12.42
N ALA A 107 -6.47 1.78 -12.61
CA ALA A 107 -7.30 2.34 -13.66
C ALA A 107 -7.46 3.88 -13.53
N LEU A 108 -7.41 4.40 -12.31
CA LEU A 108 -7.52 5.83 -11.98
C LEU A 108 -6.16 6.54 -11.90
N SER A 109 -5.08 5.82 -11.59
CA SER A 109 -3.72 6.35 -11.46
C SER A 109 -2.71 5.40 -12.12
N LYS A 110 -2.57 5.52 -13.44
CA LYS A 110 -1.65 4.71 -14.23
C LYS A 110 -0.20 5.09 -13.94
N ASP A 111 0.72 4.14 -14.12
CA ASP A 111 2.16 4.36 -13.97
C ASP A 111 2.55 4.98 -12.60
N ASN A 112 1.88 4.53 -11.53
CA ASN A 112 2.10 5.01 -10.17
C ASN A 112 2.98 4.06 -9.36
N SER A 113 4.13 4.54 -8.89
CA SER A 113 5.11 3.76 -8.11
C SER A 113 4.51 3.06 -6.89
N GLU A 114 3.61 3.71 -6.15
CA GLU A 114 2.95 3.14 -4.97
C GLU A 114 2.06 1.94 -5.34
N ILE A 115 1.37 2.02 -6.47
CA ILE A 115 0.49 0.96 -6.97
C ILE A 115 1.33 -0.25 -7.37
N PHE A 116 2.42 -0.06 -8.10
CA PHE A 116 3.33 -1.16 -8.45
C PHE A 116 4.00 -1.77 -7.22
N LEU A 117 4.33 -0.96 -6.20
CA LEU A 117 4.84 -1.48 -4.95
C LEU A 117 3.82 -2.36 -4.22
N LEU A 118 2.54 -1.96 -4.19
CA LEU A 118 1.48 -2.79 -3.64
C LEU A 118 1.25 -4.06 -4.48
N ARG A 119 1.37 -3.97 -5.81
CA ARG A 119 1.28 -5.13 -6.71
C ARG A 119 2.35 -6.16 -6.40
N LYS A 120 3.59 -5.70 -6.13
CA LYS A 120 4.65 -6.54 -5.58
C LYS A 120 4.21 -7.20 -4.27
N MET A 121 3.70 -6.42 -3.31
CA MET A 121 3.32 -6.95 -2.00
C MET A 121 2.19 -7.99 -2.10
N ILE A 122 1.22 -7.82 -3.01
CA ILE A 122 0.18 -8.82 -3.27
C ILE A 122 0.79 -10.11 -3.82
N ALA A 123 1.69 -10.01 -4.80
CA ALA A 123 2.40 -11.17 -5.33
C ALA A 123 3.22 -11.88 -4.24
N THR A 124 3.92 -11.13 -3.38
CA THR A 124 4.64 -11.69 -2.23
C THR A 124 3.69 -12.37 -1.25
N LEU A 125 2.52 -11.80 -0.95
CA LEU A 125 1.53 -12.44 -0.08
C LEU A 125 1.07 -13.80 -0.64
N ARG A 126 0.76 -13.86 -1.95
CA ARG A 126 0.39 -15.09 -2.64
C ARG A 126 1.52 -16.11 -2.69
N LEU A 127 2.76 -15.65 -2.88
CA LEU A 127 3.95 -16.49 -2.85
C LEU A 127 4.10 -17.13 -1.46
N THR A 128 4.12 -16.31 -0.42
CA THR A 128 4.37 -16.74 0.95
C THR A 128 3.30 -17.72 1.45
N ALA A 129 2.07 -17.64 0.93
CA ALA A 129 1.00 -18.60 1.23
C ALA A 129 1.35 -20.05 0.88
N ASP A 130 2.07 -20.29 -0.22
CA ASP A 130 2.55 -21.62 -0.64
C ASP A 130 3.83 -21.48 -1.48
N PRO A 131 4.99 -21.27 -0.83
CA PRO A 131 6.22 -20.90 -1.52
C PRO A 131 6.72 -21.97 -2.48
N MET A 132 6.55 -23.26 -2.12
CA MET A 132 7.06 -24.38 -2.90
C MET A 132 6.38 -24.49 -4.26
N ASN A 133 5.07 -24.23 -4.34
CA ASN A 133 4.32 -24.35 -5.58
C ASN A 133 4.22 -23.03 -6.35
N ARG A 134 4.44 -21.88 -5.69
CA ARG A 134 4.09 -20.58 -6.27
C ARG A 134 5.25 -19.63 -6.55
N TRP A 135 6.48 -19.99 -6.17
CA TRP A 135 7.65 -19.14 -6.41
C TRP A 135 7.89 -18.84 -7.90
N GLN A 136 7.63 -19.80 -8.80
CA GLN A 136 7.83 -19.61 -10.25
C GLN A 136 6.87 -18.60 -10.86
N THR A 137 5.68 -18.46 -10.27
CA THR A 137 4.65 -17.54 -10.74
C THR A 137 4.80 -16.17 -10.10
N TYR A 138 4.74 -16.11 -8.77
CA TYR A 138 4.69 -14.83 -8.07
C TYR A 138 6.07 -14.22 -7.80
N GLY A 139 7.15 -15.00 -7.83
CA GLY A 139 8.50 -14.49 -7.68
C GLY A 139 8.88 -13.48 -8.78
N PRO A 140 8.79 -13.87 -10.07
CA PRO A 140 9.00 -12.95 -11.18
C PRO A 140 8.05 -11.75 -11.18
N GLN A 141 6.76 -11.96 -10.89
CA GLN A 141 5.77 -10.88 -10.82
C GLN A 141 6.11 -9.85 -9.73
N ALA A 142 6.53 -10.32 -8.55
CA ALA A 142 6.96 -9.45 -7.46
C ALA A 142 8.21 -8.65 -7.86
N ALA A 143 9.20 -9.30 -8.48
CA ALA A 143 10.44 -8.66 -8.93
C ALA A 143 10.18 -7.59 -10.01
N GLU A 144 9.36 -7.91 -11.01
CA GLU A 144 8.99 -6.98 -12.08
C GLU A 144 8.25 -5.76 -11.52
N ALA A 145 7.27 -5.99 -10.63
CA ALA A 145 6.52 -4.92 -10.01
C ALA A 145 7.40 -4.01 -9.13
N LEU A 146 8.35 -4.57 -8.36
CA LEU A 146 9.32 -3.79 -7.60
C LEU A 146 10.20 -2.94 -8.51
N GLN A 147 10.72 -3.53 -9.58
CA GLN A 147 11.57 -2.83 -10.54
C GLN A 147 10.81 -1.69 -11.23
N LYS A 148 9.57 -1.93 -11.65
CA LYS A 148 8.70 -0.89 -12.23
C LYS A 148 8.43 0.22 -11.22
N ALA A 149 8.12 -0.10 -9.96
CA ALA A 149 7.92 0.88 -8.91
C ALA A 149 9.15 1.77 -8.70
N LYS A 150 10.34 1.17 -8.67
CA LYS A 150 11.63 1.87 -8.54
C LYS A 150 11.95 2.75 -9.74
N THR A 151 11.69 2.27 -10.95
CA THR A 151 11.89 3.04 -12.18
C THR A 151 10.93 4.23 -12.27
N LEU A 152 9.67 4.07 -11.86
CA LEU A 152 8.68 5.14 -11.88
C LEU A 152 8.97 6.24 -10.86
N ASN A 153 9.43 5.87 -9.67
CA ASN A 153 9.83 6.84 -8.65
C ASN A 153 11.00 6.31 -7.80
N PRO A 154 12.25 6.64 -8.18
CA PRO A 154 13.43 6.27 -7.39
C PRO A 154 13.54 7.05 -6.08
N GLU A 155 12.70 8.06 -5.84
CA GLU A 155 12.65 8.77 -4.55
C GLU A 155 11.58 8.21 -3.60
N ASN A 156 10.84 7.19 -4.02
CA ASN A 156 9.88 6.53 -3.14
C ASN A 156 10.62 5.72 -2.04
N PRO A 157 10.57 6.12 -0.76
CA PRO A 157 11.32 5.44 0.30
C PRO A 157 10.82 4.02 0.55
N ARG A 158 9.54 3.74 0.28
CA ARG A 158 8.93 2.42 0.51
C ARG A 158 9.48 1.37 -0.46
N VAL A 159 9.94 1.76 -1.65
CA VAL A 159 10.63 0.85 -2.58
C VAL A 159 11.86 0.24 -1.91
N TYR A 160 12.71 1.08 -1.31
CA TYR A 160 13.95 0.65 -0.65
C TYR A 160 13.68 -0.13 0.64
N MET A 161 12.64 0.25 1.38
CA MET A 161 12.20 -0.51 2.55
C MET A 161 11.79 -1.93 2.14
N ILE A 162 10.97 -2.07 1.10
CA ILE A 162 10.48 -3.38 0.64
C ILE A 162 11.60 -4.20 -0.03
N GLU A 163 12.49 -3.58 -0.79
CA GLU A 163 13.69 -4.23 -1.33
C GLU A 163 14.62 -4.72 -0.22
N GLY A 164 14.76 -3.94 0.86
CA GLY A 164 15.50 -4.34 2.06
C GLY A 164 14.88 -5.54 2.76
N GLN A 165 13.55 -5.62 2.84
CA GLN A 165 12.84 -6.80 3.35
C GLN A 165 13.12 -8.03 2.49
N ASP A 166 13.08 -7.88 1.15
CA ASP A 166 13.38 -9.00 0.24
C ASP A 166 14.81 -9.51 0.47
N LYS A 167 15.79 -8.61 0.63
CA LYS A 167 17.17 -8.98 0.95
C LYS A 167 17.33 -9.63 2.32
N LEU A 168 16.54 -9.22 3.30
CA LEU A 168 16.59 -9.78 4.66
C LEU A 168 16.00 -11.18 4.73
N TYR A 169 14.88 -11.43 4.03
CA TYR A 169 14.12 -12.67 4.15
C TYR A 169 14.40 -13.71 3.07
N THR A 170 15.04 -13.32 1.97
CA THR A 170 15.53 -14.29 0.97
C THR A 170 16.74 -15.03 1.55
N PRO A 171 16.84 -16.36 1.43
CA PRO A 171 18.06 -17.07 1.79
C PRO A 171 19.28 -16.61 0.97
N GLU A 172 20.48 -16.60 1.56
CA GLU A 172 21.69 -16.10 0.89
C GLU A 172 21.98 -16.80 -0.44
N GLN A 173 21.78 -18.11 -0.51
CA GLN A 173 21.94 -18.91 -1.73
C GLN A 173 21.01 -18.50 -2.89
N PHE A 174 19.94 -17.76 -2.59
CA PHE A 174 18.99 -17.21 -3.56
C PHE A 174 19.14 -15.68 -3.72
N GLY A 175 20.25 -15.11 -3.25
CA GLY A 175 20.58 -13.69 -3.42
C GLY A 175 20.10 -12.76 -2.30
N GLY A 176 19.70 -13.33 -1.16
CA GLY A 176 19.53 -12.59 0.09
C GLY A 176 20.85 -12.06 0.64
N SER A 177 20.78 -11.01 1.45
CA SER A 177 21.95 -10.42 2.11
C SER A 177 21.52 -9.51 3.25
N LYS A 178 21.87 -9.87 4.49
CA LYS A 178 21.63 -9.02 5.67
C LYS A 178 22.37 -7.68 5.56
N THR A 179 23.58 -7.69 5.01
CA THR A 179 24.38 -6.47 4.79
C THR A 179 23.72 -5.52 3.79
N GLU A 180 23.23 -6.04 2.67
CA GLU A 180 22.53 -5.21 1.68
C GLU A 180 21.17 -4.74 2.20
N ALA A 181 20.45 -5.58 2.94
CA ALA A 181 19.22 -5.19 3.62
C ALA A 181 19.45 -3.99 4.53
N LYS A 182 20.51 -4.01 5.36
CA LYS A 182 20.90 -2.87 6.20
C LYS A 182 21.13 -1.60 5.39
N ARG A 183 21.90 -1.68 4.30
CA ARG A 183 22.17 -0.54 3.41
C ARG A 183 20.87 0.04 2.83
N LEU A 184 19.95 -0.83 2.40
CA LEU A 184 18.65 -0.43 1.86
C LEU A 184 17.73 0.20 2.90
N PHE A 185 17.72 -0.29 4.14
CA PHE A 185 16.96 0.34 5.22
C PHE A 185 17.52 1.71 5.61
N GLU A 186 18.84 1.89 5.63
CA GLU A 186 19.48 3.20 5.81
C GLU A 186 19.14 4.17 4.66
N GLU A 187 19.10 3.68 3.43
CA GLU A 187 18.70 4.45 2.25
C GLU A 187 17.20 4.84 2.32
N ALA A 188 16.33 3.90 2.71
CA ALA A 188 14.91 4.15 2.91
C ALA A 188 14.69 5.23 3.97
N GLU A 189 15.38 5.16 5.12
CA GLU A 189 15.30 6.18 6.16
C GLU A 189 15.70 7.57 5.65
N LYS A 190 16.83 7.66 4.95
CA LYS A 190 17.29 8.93 4.36
C LYS A 190 16.24 9.51 3.42
N LYS A 191 15.65 8.68 2.56
CA LYS A 191 14.59 9.08 1.64
C LYS A 191 13.32 9.48 2.37
N PHE A 192 12.93 8.80 3.44
CA PHE A 192 11.80 9.25 4.28
C PHE A 192 12.04 10.66 4.86
N GLY A 193 13.29 11.01 5.19
CA GLY A 193 13.65 12.35 5.69
C GLY A 193 13.50 13.48 4.66
N SER A 194 13.59 13.18 3.36
CA SER A 194 13.42 14.16 2.27
C SER A 194 12.12 14.01 1.49
N PHE A 195 11.39 12.90 1.67
CA PHE A 195 10.17 12.59 0.95
C PHE A 195 9.05 13.55 1.31
N LYS A 196 8.49 14.21 0.29
CA LYS A 196 7.32 15.08 0.43
C LYS A 196 6.13 14.40 -0.21
N ALA A 197 5.19 13.95 0.61
CA ALA A 197 3.92 13.45 0.12
C ALA A 197 3.15 14.57 -0.59
N GLU A 198 2.46 14.23 -1.69
CA GLU A 198 1.70 15.20 -2.49
C GLU A 198 0.56 15.86 -1.69
N SER A 199 0.01 15.14 -0.72
CA SER A 199 -0.94 15.69 0.25
C SER A 199 -0.93 14.89 1.56
N ALA A 200 -1.65 15.38 2.58
CA ALA A 200 -1.76 14.73 3.88
C ALA A 200 -2.35 13.30 3.82
N ILE A 201 -3.06 12.96 2.75
CA ILE A 201 -3.69 11.65 2.54
C ILE A 201 -2.89 10.74 1.60
N HIS A 202 -1.75 11.20 1.07
CA HIS A 202 -0.86 10.36 0.28
C HIS A 202 0.02 9.47 1.19
N PRO A 203 0.56 8.36 0.64
CA PRO A 203 1.34 7.39 1.41
C PRO A 203 2.52 8.00 2.17
N GLN A 204 2.45 7.91 3.50
CA GLN A 204 3.50 8.34 4.44
C GLN A 204 3.91 7.21 5.40
N TRP A 205 3.26 6.06 5.30
CA TRP A 205 3.55 4.89 6.13
C TRP A 205 4.93 4.31 5.86
N GLY A 206 5.43 3.52 6.81
CA GLY A 206 6.59 2.66 6.63
C GLY A 206 7.85 3.12 7.35
N LEU A 207 7.95 4.38 7.79
CA LEU A 207 9.12 4.83 8.57
C LEU A 207 9.29 4.02 9.86
N SER A 208 8.19 3.75 10.57
CA SER A 208 8.19 2.90 11.77
C SER A 208 8.66 1.46 11.47
N GLN A 209 8.33 0.93 10.29
CA GLN A 209 8.77 -0.38 9.83
C GLN A 209 10.26 -0.39 9.50
N VAL A 210 10.78 0.64 8.83
CA VAL A 210 12.23 0.79 8.59
C VAL A 210 12.98 0.75 9.91
N LYS A 211 12.52 1.49 10.92
CA LYS A 211 13.12 1.48 12.27
C LYS A 211 13.10 0.11 12.92
N TYR A 212 11.97 -0.60 12.80
CA TYR A 212 11.89 -1.99 13.25
C TYR A 212 12.91 -2.87 12.54
N PHE A 213 12.97 -2.88 11.21
CA PHE A 213 13.90 -3.76 10.48
C PHE A 213 15.36 -3.42 10.71
N GLN A 214 15.71 -2.13 10.85
CA GLN A 214 17.05 -1.71 11.27
C GLN A 214 17.45 -2.38 12.59
N SER A 215 16.55 -2.50 13.57
CA SER A 215 16.84 -3.21 14.82
C SER A 215 17.10 -4.71 14.64
N GLN A 216 16.54 -5.32 13.59
CA GLN A 216 16.73 -6.73 13.27
C GLN A 216 18.04 -6.99 12.50
N VAL A 217 18.59 -5.96 11.85
CA VAL A 217 19.82 -6.06 11.05
C VAL A 217 21.05 -5.43 11.68
N GLN A 218 20.96 -5.06 12.95
CA GLN A 218 22.11 -4.68 13.76
C GLN A 218 23.11 -5.84 13.91
#